data_AF-B6IW37-F1
#
_entry.id   AF-B6IW37-F1
#
_cell.length_a   1.000
_cell.length_b   1.000
_cell.length_c   1.000
_cell.angle_alpha   90.00
_cell.angle_beta   90.00
_cell.angle_gamma   90.00
#
_symmetry.space_group_name_H-M   'P 1'
#
loop_
_entity.id
_entity.type
_entity.pdbx_description
1 polymer ?
#
loop_
_entity_poly.entity_id
_entity_poly.type
_entity_poly.pdbx_seq_one_letter_code
_entity_poly.pdbx_strand_id
1 'polypeptide(L)'
;MQAISQDRPSHPGPASGPDSGLTVFDLDRVEQLLVWSARRWRYGRFGWVQVEAEFRRLAGTGWADALLAWEQALDLMHRYPLTQPEIPNGCAPRISRDERALLTFVALVQRRMPAEPALLLHRLAVPALRKELGQSLRELAWALLDRPLPLRQPTPPTPPAGGTPSDGAPAEGVVSGTWGRLRRSPAR
;
A
#
# COMPACT_ATOMS: atom_id res chain seq x y z
N MET A 1 -53.47 12.05 -20.02
CA MET A 1 -52.45 12.39 -19.01
C MET A 1 -52.47 11.31 -17.94
N GLN A 2 -51.51 10.37 -17.98
CA GLN A 2 -51.34 9.34 -16.95
C GLN A 2 -49.91 9.43 -16.43
N ALA A 3 -49.77 9.60 -15.12
CA ALA A 3 -48.51 9.64 -14.40
C ALA A 3 -48.00 8.21 -14.18
N ILE A 4 -46.84 7.89 -14.75
CA ILE A 4 -46.14 6.65 -14.47
C ILE A 4 -45.25 6.91 -13.25
N SER A 5 -45.72 6.45 -12.08
CA SER A 5 -44.86 6.26 -10.89
C SER A 5 -43.76 5.27 -11.26
N GLN A 6 -42.54 5.77 -11.45
CA GLN A 6 -41.35 4.94 -11.48
C GLN A 6 -40.91 4.69 -10.03
N ASP A 7 -41.41 3.59 -9.47
CA ASP A 7 -40.84 2.95 -8.30
C ASP A 7 -39.41 2.53 -8.66
N ARG A 8 -38.41 3.26 -8.17
CA ARG A 8 -37.00 2.90 -8.32
C ARG A 8 -36.71 1.79 -7.30
N PRO A 9 -36.31 0.57 -7.72
CA PRO A 9 -35.78 -0.39 -6.76
C PRO A 9 -34.51 0.19 -6.14
N SER A 10 -34.53 0.33 -4.83
CA SER A 10 -33.36 0.59 -3.99
C SER A 10 -32.28 -0.44 -4.34
N HIS A 11 -31.21 -0.02 -5.02
CA HIS A 11 -30.03 -0.85 -5.20
C HIS A 11 -29.51 -1.23 -3.81
N PRO A 12 -29.41 -2.52 -3.47
CA PRO A 12 -28.58 -2.92 -2.35
C PRO A 12 -27.15 -2.53 -2.71
N GLY A 13 -26.58 -1.60 -1.92
CA GLY A 13 -25.17 -1.26 -2.02
C GLY A 13 -24.32 -2.54 -1.93
N PRO A 14 -23.18 -2.61 -2.63
CA PRO A 14 -22.33 -3.79 -2.56
C PRO A 14 -21.94 -4.03 -1.10
N ALA A 15 -22.29 -5.21 -0.62
CA ALA A 15 -21.94 -5.71 0.70
C ALA A 15 -20.44 -5.49 0.95
N SER A 16 -20.14 -4.64 1.92
CA SER A 16 -18.80 -4.48 2.49
C SER A 16 -18.41 -5.79 3.17
N GLY A 17 -17.78 -6.69 2.42
CA GLY A 17 -17.04 -7.81 3.00
C GLY A 17 -15.86 -7.29 3.86
N PRO A 18 -15.42 -8.05 4.88
CA PRO A 18 -14.39 -7.64 5.84
C PRO A 18 -12.96 -7.71 5.29
N ASP A 19 -12.75 -7.23 4.06
CA ASP A 19 -11.42 -6.92 3.53
C ASP A 19 -11.18 -5.42 3.73
N SER A 20 -10.85 -5.02 4.97
CA SER A 20 -10.45 -3.67 5.33
C SER A 20 -9.10 -3.32 4.68
N GLY A 21 -9.10 -3.18 3.36
CA GLY A 21 -7.94 -2.83 2.55
C GLY A 21 -7.71 -1.33 2.57
N LEU A 22 -6.43 -0.93 2.62
CA LEU A 22 -6.01 0.47 2.51
C LEU A 22 -6.58 1.09 1.24
N THR A 23 -7.19 2.27 1.37
CA THR A 23 -7.74 3.05 0.27
C THR A 23 -6.87 4.28 0.00
N VAL A 24 -7.04 4.90 -1.16
CA VAL A 24 -6.36 6.17 -1.52
C VAL A 24 -6.69 7.28 -0.51
N PHE A 25 -7.86 7.24 0.11
CA PHE A 25 -8.28 8.24 1.10
C PHE A 25 -7.55 8.09 2.45
N ASP A 26 -6.98 6.93 2.72
CA ASP A 26 -6.18 6.68 3.92
C ASP A 26 -4.73 7.15 3.78
N LEU A 27 -4.30 7.48 2.56
CA LEU A 27 -2.95 7.92 2.22
C LEU A 27 -2.74 9.40 2.51
N ASP A 28 -1.53 9.77 2.93
CA ASP A 28 -1.12 11.18 2.99
C ASP A 28 -0.98 11.79 1.59
N ARG A 29 -0.75 13.10 1.50
CA ARG A 29 -0.68 13.80 0.20
C ARG A 29 0.48 13.35 -0.69
N VAL A 30 1.61 12.96 -0.12
CA VAL A 30 2.77 12.51 -0.89
C VAL A 30 2.58 11.06 -1.33
N GLU A 31 2.06 10.19 -0.47
CA GLU A 31 1.63 8.84 -0.82
C GLU A 31 0.57 8.87 -1.94
N GLN A 32 -0.42 9.77 -1.86
CA GLN A 32 -1.41 10.00 -2.90
C GLN A 32 -0.77 10.43 -4.22
N LEU A 33 0.20 11.36 -4.18
CA LEU A 33 0.94 11.81 -5.36
C LEU A 33 1.68 10.65 -6.03
N LEU A 34 2.43 9.84 -5.27
CA LEU A 34 3.16 8.70 -5.80
C LEU A 34 2.23 7.65 -6.42
N VAL A 35 1.15 7.29 -5.73
CA VAL A 35 0.17 6.34 -6.25
C VAL A 35 -0.52 6.88 -7.50
N TRP A 36 -1.02 8.12 -7.45
CA TRP A 36 -1.72 8.73 -8.58
C TRP A 36 -0.83 8.85 -9.82
N SER A 37 0.42 9.29 -9.66
CA SER A 37 1.36 9.41 -10.76
C SER A 37 1.79 8.04 -11.32
N ALA A 38 1.96 7.02 -10.47
CA ALA A 38 2.20 5.64 -10.93
C ALA A 38 1.07 5.10 -11.81
N ARG A 39 -0.18 5.26 -11.35
CA ARG A 39 -1.36 4.84 -12.11
C ARG A 39 -1.51 5.59 -13.41
N ARG A 40 -1.15 6.88 -13.42
CA ARG A 40 -1.21 7.71 -14.62
C ARG A 40 -0.17 7.30 -15.66
N TRP A 41 1.04 6.93 -15.22
CA TRP A 41 2.13 6.49 -16.10
C TRP A 41 1.76 5.30 -16.99
N ARG A 42 0.89 4.41 -16.51
CA ARG A 42 0.37 3.26 -17.28
C ARG A 42 -0.31 3.68 -18.59
N TYR A 43 -0.84 4.90 -18.67
CA TYR A 43 -1.47 5.47 -19.87
C TYR A 43 -0.53 6.39 -20.65
N GLY A 44 0.78 6.31 -20.36
CA GLY A 44 1.80 7.22 -20.89
C GLY A 44 1.91 8.52 -20.10
N ARG A 45 2.69 9.47 -20.63
CA ARG A 45 2.94 10.79 -20.02
C ARG A 45 1.79 11.79 -20.21
N PHE A 46 0.56 11.34 -20.47
CA PHE A 46 -0.57 12.23 -20.68
C PHE A 46 -0.92 13.01 -19.40
N GLY A 47 -0.87 14.34 -19.47
CA GLY A 47 -1.07 15.20 -18.30
C GLY A 47 0.01 15.05 -17.23
N TRP A 48 1.24 14.77 -17.66
CA TRP A 48 2.40 14.74 -16.75
C TRP A 48 2.75 16.14 -16.20
N VAL A 49 2.38 17.20 -16.90
CA VAL A 49 2.53 18.59 -16.43
C VAL A 49 1.82 18.81 -15.09
N GLN A 50 0.66 18.18 -14.88
CA GLN A 50 -0.04 18.23 -13.59
C GLN A 50 0.71 17.48 -12.49
N VAL A 51 1.37 16.37 -12.83
CA VAL A 51 2.21 15.62 -11.87
C VAL A 51 3.40 16.47 -11.45
N GLU A 52 4.09 17.08 -12.42
CA GLU A 52 5.21 17.98 -12.16
C GLU A 52 4.81 19.17 -11.26
N ALA A 53 3.66 19.80 -11.54
CA ALA A 53 3.13 20.88 -10.71
C ALA A 53 2.87 20.43 -9.26
N GLU A 54 2.35 19.23 -9.06
CA GLU A 54 2.11 18.67 -7.72
C GLU A 54 3.42 18.29 -7.00
N PHE A 55 4.43 17.78 -7.71
CA PHE A 55 5.78 17.59 -7.15
C PHE A 55 6.37 18.91 -6.66
N ARG A 56 6.33 19.97 -7.49
CA ARG A 56 6.78 21.32 -7.09
C ARG A 56 6.07 21.82 -5.83
N ARG A 57 4.76 21.55 -5.72
CA ARG A 57 3.94 21.99 -4.59
C ARG A 57 4.23 21.20 -3.30
N LEU A 58 4.43 19.89 -3.39
CA LEU A 58 4.48 18.98 -2.24
C LEU A 58 5.90 18.62 -1.78
N ALA A 59 6.83 18.44 -2.72
CA ALA A 59 8.19 17.98 -2.44
C ALA A 59 9.18 19.10 -2.08
N GLY A 60 8.75 20.37 -2.13
CA GLY A 60 9.58 21.50 -1.69
C GLY A 60 10.80 21.71 -2.60
N THR A 61 11.98 22.00 -2.03
CA THR A 61 13.21 22.29 -2.79
C THR A 61 13.76 21.09 -3.56
N GLY A 62 13.54 19.87 -3.06
CA GLY A 62 13.98 18.62 -3.70
C GLY A 62 13.07 18.11 -4.82
N TRP A 63 12.08 18.90 -5.26
CA TRP A 63 11.04 18.42 -6.18
C TRP A 63 11.59 17.92 -7.52
N ALA A 64 12.62 18.56 -8.07
CA ALA A 64 13.16 18.22 -9.38
C ALA A 64 13.89 16.88 -9.35
N ASP A 65 14.73 16.68 -8.35
CA ASP A 65 15.44 15.42 -8.11
C ASP A 65 14.45 14.28 -7.80
N ALA A 66 13.43 14.57 -6.97
CA ALA A 66 12.38 13.62 -6.68
C ALA A 66 11.63 13.20 -7.96
N LEU A 67 11.23 14.15 -8.80
CA LEU A 67 10.50 13.88 -10.03
C LEU A 67 11.37 13.08 -11.01
N LEU A 68 12.64 13.45 -11.20
CA LEU A 68 13.56 12.75 -12.11
C LEU A 68 13.79 11.30 -11.67
N ALA A 69 14.10 11.08 -10.39
CA ALA A 69 14.27 9.75 -9.83
C ALA A 69 12.97 8.93 -9.94
N TRP A 70 11.83 9.59 -9.79
CA TRP A 70 10.52 8.95 -9.91
C TRP A 70 10.18 8.54 -11.35
N GLU A 71 10.46 9.38 -12.34
CA GLU A 71 10.30 9.03 -13.76
C GLU A 71 11.13 7.80 -14.12
N GLN A 72 12.40 7.76 -13.70
CA GLN A 72 13.27 6.61 -13.93
C GLN A 72 12.71 5.32 -13.29
N ALA A 73 12.23 5.42 -12.05
CA ALA A 73 11.58 4.28 -11.39
C ALA A 73 10.33 3.81 -12.14
N LEU A 74 9.51 4.75 -12.64
CA LEU A 74 8.30 4.44 -13.39
C LEU A 74 8.60 3.79 -14.74
N ASP A 75 9.62 4.26 -15.46
CA ASP A 75 10.10 3.65 -16.71
C ASP A 75 10.53 2.20 -16.49
N LEU A 76 11.26 1.91 -15.40
CA LEU A 76 11.68 0.56 -15.05
C LEU A 76 10.50 -0.35 -14.66
N MET A 77 9.54 0.19 -13.89
CA MET A 77 8.35 -0.56 -13.45
C MET A 77 7.34 -0.83 -14.57
N HIS A 78 7.31 -0.01 -15.62
CA HIS A 78 6.36 -0.14 -16.75
C HIS A 78 7.02 -0.62 -18.04
N ARG A 79 8.24 -1.17 -17.98
CA ARG A 79 8.98 -1.67 -19.13
C ARG A 79 8.37 -2.98 -19.65
N TYR A 80 7.30 -2.89 -20.42
CA TYR A 80 6.64 -4.06 -21.01
C TYR A 80 7.52 -4.73 -22.08
N PRO A 81 7.54 -6.08 -22.17
CA PRO A 81 6.86 -7.06 -21.32
C PRO A 81 7.65 -7.48 -20.07
N LEU A 82 8.79 -6.85 -19.79
CA LEU A 82 9.73 -7.26 -18.74
C LEU A 82 9.15 -7.08 -17.33
N THR A 83 8.31 -6.08 -17.10
CA THR A 83 7.71 -5.80 -15.79
C THR A 83 6.21 -5.57 -15.91
N GLN A 84 5.44 -6.13 -14.96
CA GLN A 84 3.98 -5.96 -14.86
C GLN A 84 3.55 -5.90 -13.38
N PRO A 85 3.99 -4.88 -12.62
CA PRO A 85 3.46 -4.69 -11.28
C PRO A 85 1.95 -4.45 -11.33
N GLU A 86 1.25 -4.91 -10.30
CA GLU A 86 -0.19 -4.74 -10.12
C GLU A 86 -0.54 -3.29 -9.80
N ILE A 87 -0.40 -2.38 -10.77
CA ILE A 87 -0.77 -0.97 -10.63
C ILE A 87 -2.13 -0.76 -11.32
N PRO A 88 -3.22 -0.56 -10.56
CA PRO A 88 -4.56 -0.38 -11.10
C PRO A 88 -4.73 0.97 -11.83
N ASN A 89 -5.88 1.13 -12.47
CA ASN A 89 -6.24 2.37 -13.16
C ASN A 89 -6.51 3.51 -12.16
N GLY A 90 -6.39 4.77 -12.62
CA GLY A 90 -6.45 5.97 -11.78
C GLY A 90 -7.68 6.11 -10.86
N CYS A 91 -8.82 5.53 -11.25
CA CYS A 91 -10.08 5.62 -10.51
C CYS A 91 -10.25 4.55 -9.40
N ALA A 92 -9.31 3.61 -9.24
CA ALA A 92 -9.46 2.54 -8.26
C ALA A 92 -9.36 3.08 -6.81
N PRO A 93 -10.38 2.93 -5.95
CA PRO A 93 -10.27 3.47 -4.59
C PRO A 93 -9.31 2.65 -3.71
N ARG A 94 -9.11 1.36 -4.03
CA ARG A 94 -8.25 0.45 -3.27
C ARG A 94 -6.78 0.56 -3.68
N ILE A 95 -5.89 0.39 -2.71
CA ILE A 95 -4.45 0.28 -2.93
C ILE A 95 -4.05 -1.18 -3.15
N SER A 96 -3.32 -1.45 -4.23
CA SER A 96 -2.83 -2.78 -4.55
C SER A 96 -1.67 -3.21 -3.64
N ARG A 97 -1.29 -4.49 -3.71
CA ARG A 97 -0.13 -5.00 -2.96
C ARG A 97 1.18 -4.37 -3.44
N ASP A 98 1.29 -4.08 -4.73
CA ASP A 98 2.52 -3.53 -5.32
C ASP A 98 2.63 -2.04 -5.08
N GLU A 99 1.51 -1.30 -5.12
CA GLU A 99 1.46 0.10 -4.66
C GLU A 99 1.88 0.21 -3.19
N ARG A 100 1.39 -0.70 -2.35
CA ARG A 100 1.79 -0.74 -0.93
C ARG A 100 3.28 -1.08 -0.78
N ALA A 101 3.80 -2.03 -1.57
CA ALA A 101 5.21 -2.40 -1.54
C ALA A 101 6.11 -1.23 -1.93
N LEU A 102 5.72 -0.47 -2.96
CA LEU A 102 6.38 0.77 -3.36
C LEU A 102 6.41 1.81 -2.24
N LEU A 103 5.26 2.14 -1.65
CA LEU A 103 5.19 3.14 -0.56
C LEU A 103 6.00 2.69 0.66
N THR A 104 5.93 1.39 0.99
CA THR A 104 6.68 0.80 2.11
C THR A 104 8.18 0.86 1.85
N PHE A 105 8.63 0.61 0.62
CA PHE A 105 10.05 0.72 0.25
C PHE A 105 10.56 2.14 0.53
N VAL A 106 9.87 3.16 0.02
CA VAL A 106 10.27 4.56 0.19
C VAL A 106 10.30 4.93 1.67
N ALA A 107 9.27 4.58 2.44
CA ALA A 107 9.20 4.84 3.87
C ALA A 107 10.32 4.15 4.68
N LEU A 108 10.71 2.92 4.31
CA LEU A 108 11.82 2.20 4.95
C LEU A 108 13.18 2.86 4.67
N VAL A 109 13.40 3.29 3.42
CA VAL A 109 14.63 4.01 3.03
C VAL A 109 14.75 5.33 3.80
N GLN A 110 13.68 6.13 3.86
CA GLN A 110 13.67 7.40 4.61
C GLN A 110 14.04 7.22 6.08
N ARG A 111 13.65 6.09 6.68
CA ARG A 111 13.93 5.76 8.09
C ARG A 111 15.25 5.03 8.31
N ARG A 112 16.03 4.80 7.25
CA ARG A 112 17.29 4.03 7.28
C ARG A 112 17.12 2.65 7.89
N MET A 113 15.94 2.04 7.70
CA MET A 113 15.65 0.72 8.24
C MET A 113 16.21 -0.36 7.32
N PRO A 114 16.88 -1.39 7.88
CA PRO A 114 17.48 -2.47 7.10
C PRO A 114 16.45 -3.50 6.58
N ALA A 115 15.18 -3.41 7.02
CA ALA A 115 14.13 -4.38 6.68
C ALA A 115 13.97 -4.48 5.15
N GLU A 116 14.29 -5.65 4.62
CA GLU A 116 14.76 -5.88 3.25
C GLU A 116 13.97 -5.15 2.16
N PRO A 117 14.46 -3.98 1.70
CA PRO A 117 13.89 -3.31 0.53
C PRO A 117 13.98 -4.21 -0.71
N ALA A 118 14.92 -5.17 -0.70
CA ALA A 118 15.07 -6.20 -1.70
C ALA A 118 13.75 -6.97 -1.93
N LEU A 119 13.10 -7.52 -0.89
CA LEU A 119 11.87 -8.31 -1.04
C LEU A 119 10.72 -7.52 -1.65
N LEU A 120 10.64 -6.22 -1.36
CA LEU A 120 9.65 -5.34 -1.98
C LEU A 120 9.93 -5.15 -3.47
N LEU A 121 11.22 -5.04 -3.86
CA LEU A 121 11.63 -4.96 -5.26
C LEU A 121 11.33 -6.23 -6.06
N HIS A 122 11.25 -7.41 -5.42
CA HIS A 122 10.84 -8.64 -6.10
C HIS A 122 9.44 -8.55 -6.69
N ARG A 123 8.55 -7.75 -6.08
CA ARG A 123 7.20 -7.52 -6.57
C ARG A 123 7.15 -6.48 -7.70
N LEU A 124 8.03 -5.49 -7.64
CA LEU A 124 7.99 -4.35 -8.55
C LEU A 124 8.76 -4.58 -9.86
N ALA A 125 9.77 -5.45 -9.84
CA ALA A 125 10.61 -5.68 -11.00
C ALA A 125 11.24 -7.08 -11.09
N VAL A 126 11.54 -7.49 -12.32
CA VAL A 126 12.36 -8.68 -12.62
C VAL A 126 13.82 -8.49 -12.15
N PRO A 127 14.55 -9.59 -11.87
CA PRO A 127 15.88 -9.53 -11.25
C PRO A 127 16.85 -8.54 -11.90
N ALA A 128 16.89 -8.49 -13.23
CA ALA A 128 17.80 -7.63 -13.99
C ALA A 128 17.60 -6.13 -13.72
N LEU A 129 16.39 -5.68 -13.36
CA LEU A 129 16.06 -4.27 -13.17
C LEU A 129 16.05 -3.84 -11.70
N ARG A 130 16.09 -4.78 -10.75
CA ARG A 130 15.92 -4.48 -9.32
C ARG A 130 16.98 -3.54 -8.76
N LYS A 131 18.23 -3.65 -9.24
CA LYS A 131 19.33 -2.80 -8.78
C LYS A 131 19.07 -1.34 -9.16
N GLU A 132 18.74 -1.09 -10.42
CA GLU A 132 18.45 0.25 -10.97
C GLU A 132 17.17 0.83 -10.38
N LEU A 133 16.11 0.01 -10.27
CA LEU A 133 14.85 0.43 -9.65
C LEU A 133 15.08 0.80 -8.17
N GLY A 134 15.80 -0.06 -7.44
CA GLY A 134 16.13 0.19 -6.05
C GLY A 134 16.96 1.46 -5.86
N GLN A 135 17.85 1.79 -6.80
CA GLN A 135 18.61 3.04 -6.77
C GLN A 135 17.70 4.25 -6.99
N SER A 136 16.88 4.23 -8.03
CA SER A 136 15.94 5.31 -8.35
C SER A 136 14.97 5.58 -7.19
N LEU A 137 14.42 4.52 -6.58
CA LEU A 137 13.54 4.65 -5.42
C LEU A 137 14.25 5.17 -4.16
N ARG A 138 15.55 4.90 -3.99
CA ARG A 138 16.34 5.50 -2.91
C ARG A 138 16.56 6.99 -3.13
N GLU A 139 16.90 7.39 -4.36
CA GLU A 139 17.07 8.80 -4.72
C GLU A 139 15.78 9.58 -4.50
N LEU A 140 14.64 9.01 -4.92
CA LEU A 140 13.31 9.54 -4.60
C LEU A 140 13.10 9.69 -3.08
N ALA A 141 13.39 8.63 -2.31
CA ALA A 141 13.22 8.64 -0.87
C ALA A 141 14.08 9.72 -0.20
N TRP A 142 15.31 9.92 -0.67
CA TRP A 142 16.22 10.96 -0.19
C TRP A 142 15.73 12.36 -0.53
N ALA A 143 15.27 12.57 -1.77
CA ALA A 143 14.73 13.85 -2.22
C ALA A 143 13.42 14.23 -1.49
N LEU A 144 12.71 13.24 -0.94
CA LEU A 144 11.49 13.42 -0.14
C LEU A 144 11.73 13.37 1.38
N LEU A 145 12.97 13.45 1.89
CA LEU A 145 13.25 13.32 3.32
C LEU A 145 12.47 14.29 4.21
N ASP A 146 12.25 15.52 3.76
CA ASP A 146 11.49 16.55 4.49
C ASP A 146 9.98 16.23 4.56
N ARG A 147 9.55 15.19 3.84
CA ARG A 147 8.18 14.66 3.76
C ARG A 147 8.20 13.14 4.01
N PRO A 148 8.46 12.70 5.25
CA PRO A 148 8.59 11.29 5.56
C PRO A 148 7.25 10.56 5.40
N LEU A 149 7.25 9.46 4.65
CA LEU A 149 6.09 8.61 4.49
C LEU A 149 5.82 7.80 5.78
N PRO A 150 4.54 7.56 6.11
CA PRO A 150 4.17 6.71 7.23
C PRO A 150 4.51 5.25 6.93
N LEU A 151 5.19 4.58 7.88
CA LEU A 151 5.31 3.12 7.83
C LEU A 151 3.98 2.51 8.27
N ARG A 152 3.25 1.94 7.32
CA ARG A 152 2.01 1.24 7.59
C ARG A 152 2.32 -0.23 7.85
N GLN A 153 2.05 -0.69 9.08
CA GLN A 153 2.08 -2.13 9.34
C GLN A 153 0.96 -2.80 8.53
N PRO A 154 1.18 -4.03 8.03
CA PRO A 154 0.08 -4.80 7.47
C PRO A 154 -0.99 -4.93 8.55
N THR A 155 -2.22 -4.51 8.22
CA THR A 155 -3.37 -4.76 9.09
C THR A 155 -3.43 -6.28 9.30
N PRO A 156 -3.35 -6.78 10.54
CA PRO A 156 -3.50 -8.21 10.78
C PRO A 156 -4.85 -8.66 10.21
N PRO A 157 -4.92 -9.85 9.59
CA PRO A 157 -6.19 -10.35 9.09
C PRO A 157 -7.18 -10.37 10.26
N THR A 158 -8.31 -9.69 10.09
CA THR A 158 -9.39 -9.74 11.07
C THR A 158 -9.79 -11.21 11.20
N PRO A 159 -9.71 -11.81 12.40
CA PRO A 159 -10.19 -13.17 12.58
C PRO A 159 -11.66 -13.23 12.14
N PRO A 160 -12.09 -14.30 11.44
CA PRO A 160 -13.46 -14.38 10.95
C PRO A 160 -14.43 -14.19 12.12
N ALA A 161 -15.21 -13.12 12.06
CA ALA A 161 -16.28 -12.87 13.01
C ALA A 161 -17.33 -13.96 12.82
N GLY A 162 -17.53 -14.78 13.85
CA GLY A 162 -18.72 -15.62 13.96
C GLY A 162 -18.64 -17.00 13.31
N GLY A 163 -17.65 -17.80 13.68
CA GLY A 163 -17.93 -19.22 13.86
C GLY A 163 -18.71 -19.36 15.18
N THR A 164 -20.03 -19.34 15.13
CA THR A 164 -20.85 -19.76 16.27
C THR A 164 -20.40 -21.18 16.66
N PRO A 165 -19.93 -21.42 17.91
CA PRO A 165 -19.84 -22.79 18.39
C PRO A 165 -21.26 -23.35 18.37
N SER A 166 -21.49 -24.35 17.53
CA SER A 166 -22.72 -25.13 17.60
C SER A 166 -22.69 -25.85 18.94
N ASP A 167 -23.50 -25.35 19.87
CA ASP A 167 -23.77 -25.94 21.17
C ASP A 167 -24.29 -27.38 20.98
N GLY A 168 -23.67 -28.32 21.68
CA GLY A 168 -23.84 -29.75 21.40
C GLY A 168 -23.34 -30.69 22.51
N ALA A 169 -23.51 -30.28 23.77
CA ALA A 169 -23.68 -31.15 24.96
C ALA A 169 -22.50 -32.05 25.45
N PRO A 170 -22.56 -32.53 26.71
CA PRO A 170 -21.40 -32.62 27.60
C PRO A 170 -20.84 -34.04 27.75
N ALA A 171 -19.57 -34.15 28.14
CA ALA A 171 -19.08 -35.27 28.93
C ALA A 171 -17.90 -34.85 29.81
N GLU A 172 -18.03 -35.24 31.06
CA GLU A 172 -17.13 -35.08 32.19
C GLU A 172 -15.71 -35.61 31.89
N GLY A 173 -14.70 -35.04 32.55
CA GLY A 173 -13.34 -35.56 32.42
C GLY A 173 -12.28 -34.71 33.11
N VAL A 174 -12.24 -34.85 34.43
CA VAL A 174 -11.18 -34.44 35.35
C VAL A 174 -9.77 -34.61 34.76
N VAL A 175 -8.87 -33.63 34.95
CA VAL A 175 -7.61 -33.79 35.73
C VAL A 175 -6.75 -32.53 35.63
N SER A 176 -6.61 -31.94 36.81
CA SER A 176 -5.53 -31.10 37.33
C SER A 176 -4.17 -31.24 36.63
N GLY A 177 -3.60 -30.11 36.20
CA GLY A 177 -2.28 -30.02 35.59
C GLY A 177 -1.65 -28.66 35.82
N THR A 178 -1.28 -28.40 37.07
CA THR A 178 -0.41 -27.30 37.52
C THR A 178 0.87 -27.16 36.71
N TRP A 179 1.06 -26.03 36.05
CA TRP A 179 2.35 -25.35 35.84
C TRP A 179 2.02 -23.86 35.73
N GLY A 180 2.42 -23.00 36.67
CA GLY A 180 3.80 -22.71 36.97
C GLY A 180 4.00 -21.22 36.75
N ARG A 181 3.51 -20.43 37.70
CA ARG A 181 3.72 -18.99 37.81
C ARG A 181 5.22 -18.74 38.00
N LEU A 182 5.88 -18.04 37.07
CA LEU A 182 7.15 -17.37 37.36
C LEU A 182 7.08 -15.90 36.96
N ARG A 183 7.06 -15.09 38.02
CA ARG A 183 7.12 -13.63 38.04
C ARG A 183 8.52 -13.16 37.64
N ARG A 184 8.54 -12.13 36.79
CA ARG A 184 9.20 -10.81 36.96
C ARG A 184 10.55 -10.70 37.72
N SER A 185 11.43 -9.94 37.05
CA SER A 185 12.30 -8.85 37.56
C SER A 185 13.82 -9.19 37.75
N PRO A 186 14.73 -8.18 37.86
CA PRO A 186 15.55 -7.69 36.74
C PRO A 186 17.06 -7.50 37.12
N ALA A 187 17.83 -6.89 36.20
CA ALA A 187 19.06 -6.11 36.41
C ALA A 187 20.32 -6.79 36.97
N ARG A 188 21.39 -6.84 36.16
CA ARG A 188 22.45 -5.81 36.08
C ARG A 188 23.31 -6.03 34.84
#